data_AF-Q3LBG6-F1
#
_entry.id   AF-Q3LBG6-F1
#
_cell.length_a   1.000
_cell.length_b   1.000
_cell.length_c   1.000
_cell.angle_alpha   90.00
_cell.angle_beta   90.00
_cell.angle_gamma   90.00
#
_symmetry.space_group_name_H-M   'P 1'
#
loop_
_entity.id
_entity.type
_entity.pdbx_description
1 polymer ?
#
loop_
_entity_poly.entity_id
_entity_poly.type
_entity_poly.pdbx_seq_one_letter_code
_entity_poly.pdbx_strand_id
1 'polypeptide(L)'
;SPGLHGFHVHALGDTTNGCMSTGPHFNPLSKEHGAPTDDNRHAGDLGNVTVGADGTAEFSITDSQIPLSGPHSIVGRAVVVHA
;
A
#
# COMPACT_ATOMS: atom_id res chain seq x y z
N SER A 1 -3.19 16.23 4.39
CA SER A 1 -4.11 17.39 4.27
C SER A 1 -5.47 16.86 3.84
N PRO A 2 -6.54 17.67 3.75
CA PRO A 2 -7.73 17.21 3.04
C PRO A 2 -7.37 16.87 1.59
N GLY A 3 -7.94 15.79 1.05
CA GLY A 3 -7.67 15.33 -0.30
C GLY A 3 -7.26 13.86 -0.39
N LEU A 4 -6.69 13.49 -1.54
CA LEU A 4 -6.26 12.14 -1.84
C LEU A 4 -4.82 11.90 -1.37
N HIS A 5 -4.61 10.79 -0.68
CA HIS A 5 -3.32 10.36 -0.16
C HIS A 5 -3.05 8.93 -0.59
N GLY A 6 -1.88 8.68 -1.20
CA GLY A 6 -1.48 7.36 -1.67
C GLY A 6 -1.42 6.35 -0.53
N PHE A 7 -1.88 5.13 -0.76
CA PHE A 7 -1.99 4.08 0.24
C PHE A 7 -1.44 2.77 -0.31
N HIS A 8 -0.37 2.27 0.30
CA HIS A 8 0.37 1.13 -0.24
C HIS A 8 0.83 0.16 0.84
N VAL A 9 0.98 -1.11 0.46
CA VAL A 9 1.81 -2.07 1.20
C VAL A 9 3.23 -2.00 0.64
N HIS A 10 4.20 -1.73 1.50
CA HIS A 10 5.62 -1.71 1.14
C HIS A 10 6.29 -3.07 1.31
N ALA A 11 7.45 -3.26 0.68
CA ALA A 11 8.12 -4.55 0.61
C ALA A 11 8.58 -5.08 1.98
N LEU A 12 8.95 -4.20 2.90
CA LEU A 12 9.51 -4.55 4.20
C LEU A 12 8.65 -3.97 5.33
N GLY A 13 8.64 -4.65 6.48
CA GLY A 13 8.14 -4.14 7.76
C GLY A 13 9.23 -3.48 8.61
N ASP A 14 10.36 -3.13 8.01
CA ASP A 14 11.48 -2.51 8.72
C ASP A 14 11.22 -1.02 8.93
N THR A 15 11.16 -0.61 10.21
CA THR A 15 10.96 0.78 10.62
C THR A 15 12.17 1.37 11.35
N THR A 16 13.34 0.73 11.27
CA THR A 16 14.56 1.18 11.96
C THR A 16 15.05 2.55 11.47
N ASN A 17 14.71 2.94 10.24
CA ASN A 17 14.93 4.28 9.68
C ASN A 17 13.60 4.94 9.28
N GLY A 18 12.58 4.81 10.13
CA GLY A 18 11.23 5.30 9.86
C GLY A 18 10.62 4.67 8.61
N CYS A 19 9.89 5.46 7.81
CA CYS A 19 9.25 4.93 6.59
C CYS A 19 10.27 4.61 5.49
N MET A 20 11.49 5.17 5.52
CA MET A 20 12.49 4.96 4.47
C MET A 20 12.97 3.51 4.40
N SER A 21 13.03 2.81 5.54
CA SER A 21 13.46 1.41 5.62
C SER A 21 12.38 0.41 5.15
N THR A 22 11.15 0.86 4.91
CA THR A 22 10.07 -0.02 4.43
C THR A 22 10.28 -0.47 2.98
N GLY A 23 11.19 0.18 2.24
CA GLY A 23 11.53 -0.16 0.86
C GLY A 23 10.49 0.34 -0.16
N PRO A 24 10.47 -0.20 -1.38
CA PRO A 24 9.49 0.16 -2.42
C PRO A 24 8.13 -0.50 -2.17
N HIS A 25 7.15 -0.26 -3.04
CA HIS A 25 5.88 -0.97 -3.03
C HIS A 25 6.10 -2.49 -3.14
N PHE A 26 5.26 -3.26 -2.47
CA PHE A 26 5.34 -4.72 -2.54
C PHE A 26 4.99 -5.21 -3.95
N ASN A 27 5.99 -5.74 -4.66
CA ASN A 27 5.88 -6.13 -6.06
C ASN A 27 6.52 -7.52 -6.32
N PRO A 28 5.88 -8.61 -5.88
CA PRO A 28 6.43 -9.96 -6.04
C PRO A 28 6.44 -10.47 -7.49
N LEU A 29 5.67 -9.82 -8.38
CA LEU A 29 5.52 -10.22 -9.79
C LEU A 29 6.27 -9.30 -10.77
N SER A 30 7.07 -8.36 -10.26
CA SER A 30 7.85 -7.40 -11.08
C SER A 30 7.01 -6.67 -12.13
N LYS A 31 5.82 -6.22 -11.72
CA LYS A 31 4.90 -5.42 -12.55
C LYS A 31 5.23 -3.92 -12.47
N GLU A 32 4.59 -3.14 -13.32
CA GLU A 32 4.62 -1.67 -13.21
C GLU A 32 3.63 -1.20 -12.13
N HIS A 33 3.76 0.06 -11.71
CA HIS A 33 2.78 0.70 -10.82
C HIS A 33 1.45 0.92 -11.55
N GLY A 34 0.33 0.74 -10.84
CA GLY A 34 -1.00 0.92 -11.43
C GLY A 34 -2.10 1.21 -10.41
N ALA A 35 -3.31 1.48 -10.90
CA ALA A 35 -4.49 1.62 -10.06
C ALA A 35 -4.93 0.24 -9.52
N PRO A 36 -5.66 0.16 -8.39
CA PRO A 36 -6.08 -1.13 -7.81
C PRO A 36 -6.92 -2.01 -8.73
N THR A 37 -7.56 -1.41 -9.74
CA THR A 37 -8.38 -2.10 -10.74
C THR A 37 -7.59 -2.59 -11.96
N ASP A 38 -6.33 -2.20 -12.10
CA ASP A 38 -5.51 -2.56 -13.26
C ASP A 38 -4.94 -3.97 -13.11
N ASP A 39 -4.91 -4.70 -14.23
CA ASP A 39 -4.24 -6.01 -14.28
C ASP A 39 -2.73 -5.88 -14.12
N ASN A 40 -2.15 -4.77 -14.59
CA ASN A 40 -0.75 -4.43 -14.43
C ASN A 40 -0.58 -3.38 -13.33
N ARG A 41 -0.32 -3.87 -12.12
CA ARG A 41 -0.03 -3.07 -10.92
C ARG A 41 0.90 -3.84 -9.99
N HIS A 42 1.54 -3.16 -9.04
CA HIS A 42 2.16 -3.85 -7.93
C HIS A 42 1.10 -4.49 -7.03
N ALA A 43 1.43 -5.59 -6.36
CA ALA A 43 0.52 -6.22 -5.41
C ALA A 43 0.16 -5.28 -4.24
N GLY A 44 1.09 -4.42 -3.83
CA GLY A 44 0.88 -3.43 -2.77
C GLY A 44 0.17 -2.15 -3.19
N ASP A 45 -0.24 -1.98 -4.45
CA ASP A 45 -0.89 -0.76 -4.94
C ASP A 45 -2.38 -0.74 -4.56
N LEU A 46 -2.72 -0.04 -3.48
CA LEU A 46 -4.10 0.04 -2.96
C LEU A 46 -4.78 1.39 -3.27
N GLY A 47 -4.14 2.23 -4.08
CA GLY A 47 -4.72 3.47 -4.59
C GLY A 47 -4.60 4.62 -3.60
N ASN A 48 -5.69 5.36 -3.41
CA ASN A 48 -5.73 6.51 -2.52
C ASN A 48 -6.80 6.36 -1.44
N VAL A 49 -6.50 6.89 -0.25
CA VAL A 49 -7.51 7.18 0.78
C VAL A 49 -7.91 8.65 0.68
N THR A 50 -9.16 8.96 0.99
CA THR A 50 -9.66 10.34 1.01
C THR A 50 -9.67 10.85 2.44
N VAL A 51 -8.90 11.90 2.69
CA VAL A 51 -8.85 12.60 3.97
C VAL A 51 -9.83 13.77 3.93
N GLY A 52 -10.72 13.83 4.91
CA GLY A 52 -11.72 14.88 5.09
C GLY A 52 -11.13 16.21 5.56
N ALA A 53 -11.98 17.24 5.62
CA ALA A 53 -11.59 18.59 6.06
C ALA A 53 -11.12 18.63 7.53
N ASP A 54 -11.58 17.68 8.34
CA ASP A 54 -11.19 17.47 9.74
C ASP A 54 -9.86 16.72 9.90
N GLY A 55 -9.23 16.31 8.79
CA GLY A 55 -7.97 15.56 8.78
C GLY A 55 -8.14 14.06 9.03
N THR A 56 -9.36 13.53 9.03
CA THR A 56 -9.61 12.09 9.23
C THR A 56 -9.85 11.37 7.90
N ALA A 57 -9.51 10.09 7.84
CA ALA A 57 -9.87 9.21 6.73
C ALA A 57 -10.48 7.93 7.28
N GLU A 58 -11.67 7.59 6.79
CA GLU A 58 -12.31 6.29 7.00
C GLU A 58 -12.45 5.63 5.63
N PHE A 59 -11.98 4.40 5.49
CA PHE A 59 -12.02 3.68 4.22
C PHE A 59 -12.18 2.18 4.46
N SER A 60 -12.78 1.53 3.48
CA SER A 60 -12.88 0.08 3.39
C SER A 60 -12.52 -0.34 1.98
N ILE A 61 -11.57 -1.25 1.85
CA ILE A 61 -11.10 -1.77 0.57
C ILE A 61 -11.12 -3.30 0.60
N THR A 62 -11.35 -3.90 -0.56
CA THR A 62 -11.20 -5.34 -0.78
C THR A 62 -10.27 -5.53 -1.96
N ASP A 63 -9.26 -6.38 -1.81
CA ASP A 63 -8.21 -6.56 -2.80
C ASP A 63 -7.85 -8.05 -2.94
N SER A 64 -7.55 -8.49 -4.16
CA SER A 64 -7.27 -9.89 -4.51
C SER A 64 -5.78 -10.21 -4.66
N GLN A 65 -4.89 -9.22 -4.60
CA GLN A 65 -3.44 -9.35 -4.80
C GLN A 65 -2.64 -9.42 -3.48
N ILE A 66 -3.28 -9.20 -2.33
CA ILE A 66 -2.63 -9.15 -1.00
C ILE A 66 -3.07 -10.30 -0.06
N PRO A 67 -2.63 -11.55 -0.32
CA PRO A 67 -2.99 -12.67 0.55
C PRO A 67 -2.35 -12.51 1.95
N LEU A 68 -2.95 -13.16 2.95
CA LEU A 68 -2.45 -13.16 4.33
C LEU A 68 -1.54 -14.37 4.65
N SER A 69 -1.28 -15.22 3.67
CA SER A 69 -0.46 -16.43 3.82
C SER A 69 0.25 -16.80 2.51
N GLY A 70 1.22 -17.70 2.60
CA GLY A 70 2.00 -18.15 1.45
C GLY A 70 3.13 -17.18 1.05
N PRO A 71 3.83 -17.46 -0.07
CA PRO A 71 5.04 -16.73 -0.44
C PRO A 71 4.81 -15.24 -0.74
N HIS A 72 3.59 -14.85 -1.13
CA HIS A 72 3.22 -13.47 -1.40
C HIS A 72 2.45 -12.81 -0.25
N SER A 73 2.50 -13.37 0.95
CA SER A 73 1.82 -12.81 2.11
C SER A 73 2.28 -11.38 2.40
N ILE A 74 1.33 -10.52 2.81
CA ILE A 74 1.61 -9.18 3.30
C ILE A 74 1.84 -9.12 4.82
N VAL A 75 1.66 -10.23 5.54
CA VAL A 75 1.93 -10.27 7.00
C VAL A 75 3.41 -9.99 7.26
N GLY A 76 3.69 -9.05 8.17
CA GLY A 76 5.05 -8.62 8.51
C GLY A 76 5.62 -7.52 7.60
N ARG A 77 4.82 -7.00 6.66
CA ARG A 77 5.17 -5.83 5.83
C ARG A 77 4.56 -4.55 6.40
N ALA A 78 5.00 -3.39 5.90
CA ALA A 78 4.48 -2.10 6.31
C ALA A 78 3.32 -1.63 5.42
N VAL A 79 2.35 -0.94 6.04
CA VAL A 79 1.36 -0.13 5.35
C VAL A 79 1.82 1.33 5.43
N VAL A 80 1.86 2.02 4.29
CA VAL A 80 2.36 3.39 4.17
C VAL A 80 1.28 4.29 3.56
N VAL A 81 1.02 5.42 4.22
CA VAL A 81 0.20 6.51 3.71
C VAL A 81 1.13 7.65 3.27
N HIS A 82 0.97 8.14 2.05
CA HIS A 82 1.79 9.20 1.49
C HIS A 82 1.17 10.59 1.70
N ALA A 83 2.01 11.62 1.66
CA ALA A 83 1.63 13.02 1.80
C ALA A 83 0.96 13.58 0.53
#